data_AF-A0A4Y2IAL9-F1
#
_entry.id   AF-A0A4Y2IAL9-F1
#
_cell.length_a   1.000
_cell.length_b   1.000
_cell.length_c   1.000
_cell.angle_alpha   90.00
_cell.angle_beta   90.00
_cell.angle_gamma   90.00
#
_symmetry.space_group_name_H-M   'P 1'
#
loop_
_entity.id
_entity.type
_entity.pdbx_description
1 polymer ?
#
loop_
_entity_poly.entity_id
_entity_poly.type
_entity_poly.pdbx_seq_one_letter_code
_entity_poly.pdbx_strand_id
1 'polypeptide(L)'
;MENERADLLGKEASNGYLIDVQFTYSKVEIRNFNNKKLTENWQCRWMQSKYGKWTRLIYPEINMTRLSADFYYNQIITGRGIFGAFQNRMFSKDCKCQCGEDETIKHVLMECSGKVG
;
A
#
# COMPACT_ATOMS: atom_id res chain seq x y z
N MET A 1 32.79 7.47 -42.49
CA MET A 1 31.78 8.04 -43.40
C MET A 1 30.35 7.57 -43.13
N GLU A 2 30.02 6.28 -43.02
CA GLU A 2 28.62 5.86 -42.77
C GLU A 2 28.07 6.34 -41.42
N ASN A 3 28.90 6.31 -40.37
CA ASN A 3 28.49 6.75 -39.04
C ASN A 3 28.28 8.28 -38.95
N GLU A 4 29.07 9.07 -39.70
CA GLU A 4 28.94 10.53 -39.74
C GLU A 4 27.67 10.95 -40.49
N ARG A 5 27.30 10.23 -41.54
CA ARG A 5 26.05 10.48 -42.28
C ARG A 5 24.83 10.13 -41.44
N ALA A 6 24.87 9.05 -40.66
CA ALA A 6 23.81 8.71 -39.72
C ALA A 6 23.65 9.78 -38.62
N ASP A 7 24.75 10.31 -38.10
CA ASP A 7 24.73 11.33 -37.04
C ASP A 7 24.21 12.69 -37.55
N LEU A 8 24.57 13.09 -38.78
CA LEU A 8 24.03 14.28 -39.43
C LEU A 8 22.51 14.17 -39.65
N LEU A 9 22.05 13.02 -40.15
CA LEU A 9 20.61 12.78 -40.37
C LEU A 9 19.83 12.73 -39.06
N GLY A 10 20.42 12.17 -37.99
CA GLY A 10 19.82 12.20 -36.65
C GLY A 10 19.67 13.62 -36.10
N LYS A 11 20.68 14.47 -36.32
CA LYS A 11 20.64 15.90 -35.92
C LYS A 11 19.60 16.70 -36.71
N GLU A 12 19.53 16.50 -38.02
CA GLU A 12 18.51 17.14 -38.86
C GLU A 12 17.10 16.73 -38.46
N ALA A 13 16.87 15.43 -38.23
CA ALA A 13 15.58 14.91 -37.74
C ALA A 13 15.23 15.46 -36.34
N SER A 14 16.21 15.63 -35.45
CA SER A 14 15.98 16.19 -34.10
C SER A 14 15.56 17.67 -34.10
N ASN A 15 15.90 18.41 -35.17
CA ASN A 15 15.52 19.81 -35.34
C ASN A 15 14.15 19.98 -36.02
N GLY A 16 13.51 18.89 -36.46
CA GLY A 16 12.17 18.91 -37.03
C GLY A 16 11.10 19.20 -35.98
N TYR A 17 10.21 20.16 -36.26
CA TYR A 17 9.09 20.51 -35.38
C TYR A 17 7.91 19.51 -35.46
N LEU A 18 7.91 18.65 -36.48
CA LEU A 18 6.85 17.66 -36.74
C LEU A 18 7.32 16.25 -36.39
N ILE A 19 6.46 15.49 -35.71
CA ILE A 19 6.70 14.07 -35.43
C ILE A 19 6.43 13.29 -36.72
N ASP A 20 7.49 12.85 -37.39
CA ASP A 20 7.40 12.15 -38.67
C ASP A 20 6.78 10.74 -38.56
N VAL A 21 6.93 10.08 -37.41
CA VAL A 21 6.40 8.73 -37.15
C VAL A 21 5.91 8.62 -35.70
N GLN A 22 4.64 8.23 -35.53
CA GLN A 22 4.08 7.92 -34.23
C GLN A 22 4.10 6.41 -34.00
N PHE A 23 4.98 5.94 -33.10
CA PHE A 23 4.97 4.55 -32.67
C PHE A 23 3.81 4.30 -31.71
N THR A 24 3.18 3.13 -31.82
CA THR A 24 2.20 2.67 -30.83
C THR A 24 2.92 2.20 -29.58
N TYR A 25 2.27 2.35 -28.42
CA TYR A 25 2.84 1.87 -27.16
C TYR A 25 3.10 0.36 -27.23
N SER A 26 4.28 -0.05 -26.79
CA SER A 26 4.60 -1.45 -26.59
C SER A 26 3.69 -2.06 -25.51
N LYS A 27 3.55 -3.39 -25.53
CA LYS A 27 2.80 -4.11 -24.50
C LYS A 27 3.33 -3.83 -23.08
N VAL A 28 4.63 -3.62 -22.94
CA VAL A 28 5.28 -3.33 -21.66
C VAL A 28 4.92 -1.92 -21.18
N GLU A 29 4.96 -0.92 -22.06
CA GLU A 29 4.57 0.45 -21.72
C GLU A 29 3.09 0.53 -21.31
N ILE A 30 2.21 -0.12 -22.06
CA ILE A 30 0.78 -0.20 -21.73
C ILE A 30 0.59 -0.84 -20.35
N ARG A 31 1.30 -1.95 -20.08
CA ARG A 31 1.24 -2.63 -18.78
C ARG A 31 1.73 -1.72 -17.65
N ASN A 32 2.86 -1.05 -17.84
CA ASN A 32 3.44 -0.16 -16.83
C ASN A 32 2.53 1.03 -16.53
N PHE A 33 1.98 1.65 -17.57
CA PHE A 33 1.00 2.74 -17.43
C PHE A 33 -0.24 2.27 -16.65
N ASN A 34 -0.79 1.12 -17.01
CA ASN A 34 -1.95 0.55 -16.33
C ASN A 34 -1.65 0.21 -14.87
N ASN A 35 -0.50 -0.39 -14.58
CA ASN A 35 -0.08 -0.72 -13.22
C ASN A 35 0.08 0.54 -12.36
N LYS A 36 0.67 1.62 -12.91
CA LYS A 36 0.79 2.90 -12.23
C LYS A 36 -0.59 3.46 -11.88
N LYS A 37 -1.49 3.53 -12.86
CA LYS A 37 -2.86 4.03 -12.68
C LYS A 37 -3.66 3.20 -11.67
N LEU A 38 -3.50 1.87 -11.69
CA LEU A 38 -4.14 0.97 -10.72
C LEU A 38 -3.62 1.21 -9.30
N THR A 39 -2.30 1.40 -9.15
CA THR A 39 -1.66 1.69 -7.86
C THR A 39 -2.16 3.03 -7.31
N GLU A 40 -2.15 4.09 -8.11
CA GLU A 40 -2.66 5.41 -7.69
C GLU A 40 -4.13 5.35 -7.26
N ASN A 41 -4.98 4.70 -8.05
CA ASN A 41 -6.39 4.53 -7.71
C ASN A 41 -6.59 3.72 -6.43
N TRP A 42 -5.80 2.66 -6.23
CA TRP A 42 -5.89 1.84 -5.03
C TRP A 42 -5.41 2.61 -3.80
N GLN A 43 -4.34 3.41 -3.91
CA GLN A 43 -3.88 4.29 -2.83
C GLN A 43 -4.95 5.31 -2.44
N CYS A 44 -5.59 5.95 -3.42
CA CYS A 44 -6.68 6.90 -3.17
C CYS A 44 -7.84 6.23 -2.40
N ARG A 45 -8.28 5.05 -2.85
CA ARG A 45 -9.33 4.27 -2.17
C ARG A 45 -8.90 3.85 -0.78
N TRP A 46 -7.64 3.49 -0.60
CA TRP A 46 -7.10 3.10 0.69
C TRP A 46 -7.20 4.26 1.68
N MET A 47 -6.73 5.45 1.31
CA MET A 47 -6.76 6.64 2.16
C MET A 47 -8.19 7.13 2.47
N GLN A 48 -9.12 6.95 1.55
CA GLN A 48 -10.51 7.39 1.72
C GLN A 48 -11.42 6.36 2.41
N SER A 49 -10.95 5.12 2.59
CA SER A 49 -11.77 4.07 3.20
C SER A 49 -12.14 4.42 4.65
N LYS A 50 -13.39 4.15 5.02
CA LYS A 50 -13.88 4.30 6.42
C LYS A 50 -13.37 3.18 7.33
N TYR A 51 -12.97 2.05 6.75
CA TYR A 51 -12.55 0.84 7.45
C TYR A 51 -11.02 0.69 7.44
N GLY A 52 -10.51 -0.18 8.32
CA GLY A 52 -9.08 -0.50 8.35
C GLY A 52 -8.20 0.62 8.92
N LYS A 53 -8.76 1.53 9.74
CA LYS A 53 -8.01 2.62 10.38
C LYS A 53 -6.73 2.14 11.07
N TRP A 54 -6.81 1.00 11.77
CA TRP A 54 -5.64 0.38 12.40
C TRP A 54 -4.60 -0.09 11.38
N THR A 55 -5.00 -0.89 10.40
CA THR A 55 -4.09 -1.37 9.35
C THR A 55 -3.48 -0.20 8.56
N ARG A 56 -4.20 0.91 8.37
CA ARG A 56 -3.68 2.13 7.73
C ARG A 56 -2.64 2.86 8.58
N LEU A 57 -2.75 2.78 9.90
CA LEU A 57 -1.73 3.33 10.80
C LEU A 57 -0.39 2.59 10.61
N ILE A 58 -0.44 1.28 10.35
CA ILE A 58 0.76 0.45 10.10
C ILE A 58 1.24 0.60 8.64
N TYR A 59 0.32 0.55 7.68
CA TYR A 59 0.56 0.62 6.24
C TYR A 59 -0.17 1.83 5.64
N PRO A 60 0.38 3.04 5.74
CA PRO A 60 -0.24 4.25 5.16
C PRO A 60 -0.27 4.21 3.63
N GLU A 61 0.72 3.56 3.04
CA GLU A 61 0.84 3.37 1.60
C GLU A 61 0.59 1.91 1.21
N ILE A 62 -0.07 1.71 0.07
CA ILE A 62 -0.24 0.38 -0.50
C ILE A 62 1.10 -0.13 -1.00
N ASN A 63 1.28 -1.45 -0.92
CA ASN A 63 2.42 -2.11 -1.49
C ASN A 63 1.95 -3.34 -2.26
N MET A 64 2.43 -3.50 -3.49
CA MET A 64 2.13 -4.63 -4.36
C MET A 64 3.00 -5.86 -4.05
N THR A 65 4.06 -5.71 -3.26
CA THR A 65 4.87 -6.84 -2.81
C THR A 65 4.08 -7.70 -1.85
N ARG A 66 4.21 -9.01 -2.00
CA ARG A 66 3.56 -9.96 -1.11
C ARG A 66 4.01 -9.73 0.33
N LEU A 67 3.06 -9.49 1.22
CA LEU A 67 3.29 -9.48 2.64
C LEU A 67 3.50 -10.92 3.13
N SER A 68 4.68 -11.21 3.69
CA SER A 68 4.93 -12.47 4.39
C SER A 68 4.70 -12.25 5.88
N ALA A 69 3.70 -12.92 6.43
CA ALA A 69 3.21 -12.72 7.78
C ALA A 69 2.92 -14.07 8.43
N ASP A 70 3.45 -14.30 9.63
CA ASP A 70 3.09 -15.46 10.43
C ASP A 70 1.74 -15.27 11.14
N PHE A 71 1.33 -16.26 11.92
CA PHE A 71 0.05 -16.24 12.63
C PHE A 71 -0.09 -15.01 13.55
N TYR A 72 0.93 -14.69 14.35
CA TYR A 72 0.88 -13.61 15.32
C TYR A 72 0.94 -12.25 14.64
N TYR A 73 1.78 -12.12 13.62
CA TYR A 73 1.90 -10.90 12.85
C TYR A 73 0.60 -10.54 12.12
N ASN A 74 -0.11 -11.55 11.57
CA ASN A 74 -1.43 -11.33 10.97
C ASN A 74 -2.48 -10.85 11.98
N GLN A 75 -2.46 -11.36 13.22
CA GLN A 75 -3.33 -10.88 14.28
C GLN A 75 -3.08 -9.41 14.59
N ILE A 76 -1.80 -9.03 14.69
CA ILE A 76 -1.39 -7.64 14.92
C ILE A 76 -1.84 -6.75 13.76
N ILE A 77 -1.58 -7.11 12.50
CA ILE A 77 -1.94 -6.23 11.38
C ILE A 77 -3.45 -6.01 11.26
N THR A 78 -4.22 -7.08 11.52
CA THR A 78 -5.66 -7.03 11.36
C THR A 78 -6.39 -6.50 12.60
N GLY A 79 -5.69 -6.40 13.75
CA GLY A 79 -6.30 -6.09 15.05
C GLY A 79 -7.32 -7.16 15.46
N ARG A 80 -7.05 -8.43 15.11
CA ARG A 80 -7.96 -9.57 15.34
C ARG A 80 -7.27 -10.63 16.20
N GLY A 81 -8.03 -11.68 16.52
CA GLY A 81 -7.51 -12.82 17.26
C GLY A 81 -7.65 -12.58 18.76
N ILE A 82 -6.52 -12.47 19.46
CA ILE A 82 -6.52 -12.45 20.93
C ILE A 82 -7.01 -11.15 21.57
N PHE A 83 -7.08 -10.04 20.83
CA PHE A 83 -7.48 -8.75 21.41
C PHE A 83 -8.92 -8.76 21.92
N GLY A 84 -9.12 -8.42 23.19
CA GLY A 84 -10.41 -8.45 23.89
C GLY A 84 -11.51 -7.67 23.17
N ALA A 85 -11.21 -6.49 22.61
CA ALA A 85 -12.19 -5.73 21.83
C ALA A 85 -12.71 -6.50 20.59
N PHE A 86 -11.84 -7.26 19.92
CA PHE A 86 -12.26 -8.13 18.81
C PHE A 86 -13.03 -9.36 19.32
N GLN A 87 -12.55 -9.99 20.40
CA GLN A 87 -13.20 -11.15 20.99
C GLN A 87 -14.60 -10.83 21.52
N ASN A 88 -14.81 -9.67 22.13
CA ASN A 88 -16.11 -9.19 22.57
C ASN A 88 -17.07 -9.02 21.39
N ARG A 89 -16.63 -8.36 20.32
CA ARG A 89 -17.47 -8.13 19.13
C ARG A 89 -17.89 -9.42 18.45
N MET A 90 -17.02 -10.42 18.38
CA MET A 90 -17.30 -11.67 17.64
C MET A 90 -17.90 -12.77 18.51
N PHE A 91 -17.57 -12.80 19.81
CA PHE A 91 -17.86 -13.93 20.70
C PHE A 91 -18.41 -13.50 22.07
N SER A 92 -18.73 -12.21 22.26
CA SER A 92 -19.29 -11.65 23.50
C SER A 92 -18.44 -11.92 24.76
N LYS A 93 -17.13 -12.11 24.59
CA LYS A 93 -16.16 -12.22 25.70
C LYS A 93 -15.87 -10.85 26.34
N ASP A 94 -15.21 -10.86 27.49
CA ASP A 94 -14.75 -9.62 28.10
C ASP A 94 -13.77 -8.87 27.17
N CYS A 95 -13.91 -7.55 27.10
CA CYS A 95 -13.05 -6.67 26.34
C CYS A 95 -12.03 -5.93 27.18
N LYS A 96 -12.02 -6.09 28.51
CA LYS A 96 -11.19 -5.27 29.39
C LYS A 96 -9.72 -5.72 29.41
N CYS A 97 -8.84 -4.74 29.24
CA CYS A 97 -7.43 -4.87 29.55
C CYS A 97 -7.23 -4.86 31.07
N GLN A 98 -6.11 -5.37 31.55
CA GLN A 98 -5.75 -5.35 32.98
C GLN A 98 -5.72 -3.94 33.58
N CYS A 99 -5.52 -2.90 32.77
CA CYS A 99 -5.57 -1.51 33.23
C CYS A 99 -7.00 -0.94 33.35
N GLY A 100 -8.04 -1.69 32.95
CA GLY A 100 -9.46 -1.30 33.02
C GLY A 100 -10.06 -0.70 31.74
N GLU A 101 -9.23 -0.34 30.76
CA GLU A 101 -9.66 0.17 29.45
C GLU A 101 -10.04 -0.98 28.50
N ASP A 102 -10.70 -0.66 27.38
CA ASP A 102 -10.97 -1.66 26.35
C ASP A 102 -9.66 -2.10 25.66
N GLU A 103 -9.42 -3.41 25.63
CA GLU A 103 -8.28 -4.09 25.03
C GLU A 103 -8.38 -4.09 23.50
N THR A 104 -8.30 -2.90 22.93
CA THR A 104 -8.05 -2.71 21.50
C THR A 104 -6.57 -2.94 21.21
N ILE A 105 -6.25 -3.31 19.98
CA ILE A 105 -4.85 -3.48 19.59
C ILE A 105 -4.03 -2.18 19.72
N LYS A 106 -4.63 -1.03 19.40
CA LYS A 106 -3.99 0.27 19.57
C LYS A 106 -3.66 0.53 21.03
N HIS A 107 -4.62 0.22 21.91
CA HIS A 107 -4.41 0.34 23.33
C HIS A 107 -3.24 -0.54 23.79
N VAL A 108 -3.29 -1.84 23.50
CA VAL A 108 -2.26 -2.81 23.92
C VAL A 108 -0.85 -2.42 23.43
N LEU A 109 -0.73 -1.96 22.19
CA LEU A 109 0.59 -1.69 21.60
C LEU A 109 1.12 -0.27 21.81
N MET A 110 0.23 0.73 22.02
CA MET A 110 0.63 2.14 21.98
C MET A 110 0.16 2.98 23.16
N GLU A 111 -0.86 2.57 23.91
CA GLU A 111 -1.50 3.45 24.91
C GLU A 111 -1.50 2.85 26.32
N CYS A 112 -1.43 1.53 26.46
CA CYS A 112 -1.47 0.87 27.75
C CYS A 112 -0.19 1.16 28.54
N SER A 113 -0.34 1.79 29.71
CA SER A 113 0.76 2.09 30.62
C SER A 113 1.20 0.91 31.48
N GLY A 114 0.56 -0.26 31.32
CA GLY A 114 0.86 -1.48 32.06
C GLY A 114 0.69 -1.30 33.56
N LYS A 115 -0.51 -1.55 34.09
CA LYS A 115 -0.61 -1.93 35.50
C LYS A 115 -0.35 -3.42 35.59
N VAL A 116 0.91 -3.78 35.85
CA VAL A 116 1.23 -5.09 36.41
C VAL A 116 0.57 -5.11 37.78
N GLY A 117 -0.54 -5.83 37.89
CA GLY A 117 -1.10 -6.21 39.18
C GLY A 117 -0.15 -7.14 39.92
#